data_AF-A0A1M4TTI0-F1
#
_entry.id   AF-A0A1M4TTI0-F1
#
_cell.length_a   1.000
_cell.length_b   1.000
_cell.length_c   1.000
_cell.angle_alpha   90.00
_cell.angle_beta   90.00
_cell.angle_gamma   90.00
#
_symmetry.space_group_name_H-M   'P 1'
#
loop_
_entity.id
_entity.type
_entity.pdbx_description
1 polymer ?
#
loop_
_entity_poly.entity_id
_entity_poly.type
_entity_poly.pdbx_seq_one_letter_code
_entity_poly.pdbx_strand_id
1 'polypeptide(L)'
;MGLEKIAEFKKKLGLTNAELAERSGVPLGTINKILSGATKDPKLETLKSIAGILGLTLNDFDDSVINKNEPTYDDVETLIIKTGKNMSKEQKLHLIQLLSETK
;
A
#
# COMPACT_ATOMS: atom_id res chain seq x y z
N MET A 1 -15.72 -1.72 -0.77
CA MET A 1 -14.64 -1.35 0.14
C MET A 1 -13.69 -2.53 0.23
N GLY A 2 -12.42 -2.33 -0.08
CA GLY A 2 -11.38 -3.36 -0.24
C GLY A 2 -10.84 -3.91 1.07
N LEU A 3 -11.75 -4.31 1.98
CA LEU A 3 -11.42 -4.78 3.33
C LEU A 3 -10.66 -6.11 3.32
N GLU A 4 -10.67 -6.86 2.23
CA GLU A 4 -9.85 -8.06 2.01
C GLU A 4 -8.35 -7.77 2.13
N LYS A 5 -7.91 -6.54 1.84
CA LYS A 5 -6.52 -6.11 2.00
C LYS A 5 -6.06 -6.19 3.45
N ILE A 6 -6.97 -6.10 4.42
CA ILE A 6 -6.65 -6.29 5.85
C ILE A 6 -6.13 -7.71 6.08
N ALA A 7 -6.80 -8.73 5.53
CA ALA A 7 -6.38 -10.12 5.68
C ALA A 7 -5.04 -10.39 4.97
N GLU A 8 -4.88 -9.83 3.78
CA GLU A 8 -3.67 -9.96 2.96
C GLU A 8 -2.43 -9.37 3.65
N PHE A 9 -2.50 -8.10 4.06
CA PHE A 9 -1.36 -7.41 4.66
C PHE A 9 -1.04 -7.94 6.06
N LYS A 10 -2.06 -8.31 6.84
CA LYS A 10 -1.87 -9.01 8.11
C LYS A 10 -1.07 -10.30 7.92
N LYS A 11 -1.36 -11.09 6.88
CA LYS A 11 -0.61 -12.31 6.54
C LYS A 11 0.82 -12.00 6.09
N LYS A 12 1.02 -10.96 5.25
CA LYS A 12 2.34 -10.50 4.82
C LYS A 12 3.23 -10.10 6.00
N LEU A 13 2.65 -9.48 7.03
CA LEU A 13 3.32 -9.08 8.26
C LEU A 13 3.43 -10.20 9.31
N GLY A 14 2.90 -11.40 9.03
CA GLY A 14 2.94 -12.53 9.96
C GLY A 14 2.08 -12.36 11.22
N LEU A 15 1.08 -11.48 11.19
CA LEU A 15 0.26 -11.16 12.36
C LEU A 15 -0.93 -12.11 12.55
N THR A 16 -1.17 -12.50 13.79
CA THR A 16 -2.44 -13.11 14.21
C THR A 16 -3.55 -12.06 14.34
N ASN A 17 -4.81 -12.50 14.41
CA ASN A 17 -5.92 -11.58 14.68
C ASN A 17 -5.83 -10.96 16.08
N ALA A 18 -5.29 -11.71 17.04
CA ALA A 18 -5.08 -11.24 18.41
C ALA A 18 -4.02 -10.12 18.46
N GLU A 19 -2.89 -10.29 17.79
CA GLU A 19 -1.86 -9.25 17.70
C GLU A 19 -2.34 -8.01 16.96
N LEU A 20 -3.11 -8.18 15.87
CA LEU A 20 -3.69 -7.05 15.16
C LEU A 20 -4.67 -6.27 16.08
N ALA A 21 -5.50 -6.98 16.84
CA ALA A 21 -6.43 -6.39 17.79
C ALA A 21 -5.69 -5.62 18.90
N GLU A 22 -4.67 -6.24 19.50
CA GLU A 22 -3.84 -5.63 20.53
C GLU A 22 -3.14 -4.36 20.03
N ARG A 23 -2.46 -4.43 18.89
CA ARG A 23 -1.68 -3.30 18.35
C ARG A 23 -2.56 -2.16 17.85
N SER A 24 -3.73 -2.47 17.29
CA SER A 24 -4.66 -1.45 16.77
C SER A 24 -5.56 -0.85 17.85
N GLY A 25 -5.64 -1.46 19.04
CA GLY A 25 -6.61 -1.10 20.07
C GLY A 25 -8.07 -1.42 19.69
N VAL A 26 -8.28 -2.17 18.60
CA VAL A 26 -9.61 -2.59 18.14
C VAL A 26 -9.95 -3.93 18.79
N PRO A 27 -11.16 -4.10 19.37
CA PRO A 27 -11.54 -5.38 19.97
C PRO A 27 -11.41 -6.56 19.00
N LEU A 28 -10.88 -7.69 19.48
CA LEU A 28 -10.70 -8.91 18.67
C LEU A 28 -12.00 -9.37 17.98
N GLY A 29 -13.14 -9.25 18.68
CA GLY A 29 -14.45 -9.55 18.09
C GLY A 29 -14.79 -8.66 16.89
N THR A 30 -14.39 -7.39 16.92
CA THR A 30 -14.56 -6.45 15.80
C THR A 30 -13.64 -6.82 14.64
N ILE A 31 -12.36 -7.11 14.91
CA ILE A 31 -11.40 -7.59 13.89
C ILE A 31 -11.95 -8.85 13.19
N ASN A 32 -12.43 -9.83 13.97
CA ASN A 32 -12.98 -11.06 13.41
C ASN A 32 -14.23 -10.82 12.55
N LYS A 33 -15.14 -9.91 12.96
CA LYS A 33 -16.33 -9.55 12.17
C LYS A 33 -15.97 -8.84 10.86
N ILE A 34 -14.94 -7.99 10.87
CA ILE A 34 -14.44 -7.33 9.65
C ILE A 34 -13.84 -8.37 8.71
N LEU A 35 -12.93 -9.22 9.23
CA LEU A 35 -12.23 -10.24 8.43
C LEU A 35 -13.16 -11.34 7.89
N SER A 36 -14.27 -11.62 8.57
CA SER A 36 -15.29 -12.57 8.08
C SER A 36 -16.30 -11.94 7.12
N GLY A 37 -16.24 -10.63 6.90
CA GLY A 37 -17.19 -9.89 6.07
C GLY A 37 -18.55 -9.61 6.73
N ALA A 38 -18.71 -9.95 8.02
CA ALA A 38 -19.92 -9.63 8.78
C ALA A 38 -20.06 -8.11 9.00
N THR A 39 -18.95 -7.37 9.07
CA THR A 39 -18.93 -5.91 9.08
C THR A 39 -18.38 -5.40 7.75
N LYS A 40 -19.28 -4.88 6.90
CA LYS A 40 -18.93 -4.33 5.57
C LYS A 40 -18.58 -2.84 5.60
N ASP A 41 -18.99 -2.14 6.64
CA ASP A 41 -18.80 -0.70 6.83
C ASP A 41 -18.30 -0.44 8.26
N PRO A 42 -17.00 -0.67 8.54
CA PRO A 42 -16.42 -0.36 9.85
C PRO A 42 -16.33 1.16 10.04
N LYS A 43 -16.43 1.62 11.30
CA LYS A 43 -16.23 3.03 11.62
C LYS A 43 -14.87 3.52 11.14
N LEU A 44 -14.81 4.76 10.68
CA LEU A 44 -13.58 5.40 10.19
C LEU A 44 -12.39 5.26 11.16
N GLU A 45 -12.62 5.47 12.45
CA GLU A 45 -11.57 5.35 13.47
C GLU A 45 -11.03 3.92 13.58
N THR A 46 -11.90 2.92 13.49
CA THR A 46 -11.51 1.50 13.48
C THR A 46 -10.68 1.18 12.25
N LEU A 47 -11.11 1.64 11.08
CA LEU A 47 -10.38 1.42 9.84
C LEU A 47 -9.02 2.13 9.86
N LYS A 48 -8.94 3.37 10.37
CA LYS A 48 -7.69 4.11 10.56
C LYS A 48 -6.69 3.37 11.46
N SER A 49 -7.14 2.89 12.62
CA SER A 49 -6.28 2.16 13.54
C SER A 49 -5.71 0.89 12.92
N ILE A 50 -6.53 0.13 12.19
CA ILE A 50 -6.08 -1.08 11.49
C ILE A 50 -5.09 -0.72 10.37
N ALA A 51 -5.41 0.29 9.56
CA ALA A 51 -4.57 0.75 8.46
C ALA A 51 -3.15 1.11 8.92
N GLY A 52 -3.05 1.87 10.03
CA GLY A 52 -1.78 2.29 10.60
C GLY A 52 -0.88 1.12 11.00
N ILE A 53 -1.45 0.03 11.54
CA ILE A 53 -0.68 -1.18 11.89
C ILE A 53 -0.23 -1.95 10.66
N LEU A 54 -1.02 -1.92 9.60
CA LEU A 54 -0.74 -2.64 8.35
C LEU A 54 0.15 -1.85 7.38
N GLY A 55 0.52 -0.60 7.71
CA GLY A 55 1.25 0.29 6.80
C GLY A 55 0.42 0.73 5.60
N LEU A 56 -0.91 0.73 5.76
CA LEU A 56 -1.87 1.12 4.73
C LEU A 56 -2.44 2.51 5.03
N THR A 57 -2.94 3.15 3.98
CA THR A 57 -3.76 4.35 4.05
C THR A 57 -5.24 3.99 3.94
N LEU A 58 -6.14 4.95 4.21
CA LEU A 58 -7.57 4.72 4.00
C LEU A 58 -7.94 4.52 2.53
N ASN A 59 -7.17 5.14 1.62
CA ASN A 59 -7.38 5.00 0.18
C ASN A 59 -7.12 3.58 -0.30
N ASP A 60 -6.29 2.80 0.42
CA ASP A 60 -6.07 1.41 0.08
C ASP A 60 -7.36 0.59 0.19
N PHE A 61 -8.32 0.96 1.03
CA PHE A 61 -9.61 0.25 1.15
C PHE A 61 -10.71 0.79 0.24
N ASP A 62 -10.41 1.76 -0.61
CA ASP A 62 -11.38 2.35 -1.52
C ASP A 62 -11.27 1.71 -2.91
N ASP A 63 -12.24 0.86 -3.24
CA ASP A 63 -12.30 0.16 -4.52
C ASP A 63 -12.62 1.09 -5.70
N SER A 64 -13.11 2.31 -5.43
CA SER A 64 -13.34 3.31 -6.46
C SER A 64 -12.05 3.98 -6.94
N VAL A 65 -10.98 3.86 -6.16
CA VAL A 65 -9.64 4.31 -6.54
C VAL A 65 -8.99 3.18 -7.32
N ILE A 66 -8.99 3.30 -8.65
CA ILE A 66 -8.19 2.44 -9.52
C ILE A 66 -6.76 2.40 -8.96
N ASN A 67 -6.26 1.22 -8.56
CA ASN A 67 -4.97 1.03 -7.89
C ASN A 67 -3.85 1.77 -8.65
N LYS A 68 -3.45 2.96 -8.17
CA LYS A 68 -2.23 3.68 -8.61
C LYS A 68 -0.96 3.12 -7.94
N ASN A 69 -0.85 1.80 -7.80
CA ASN A 69 0.38 1.18 -7.32
C ASN A 69 1.37 0.86 -8.46
N GLU A 70 0.99 1.14 -9.71
CA GLU A 70 1.92 1.23 -10.81
C GLU A 70 2.40 2.68 -10.94
N PRO A 71 3.72 2.94 -10.94
CA PRO A 71 4.27 4.26 -11.24
C PRO A 71 3.70 4.74 -12.56
N THR A 72 3.08 5.93 -12.56
CA THR A 72 2.67 6.55 -13.81
C THR A 72 3.89 7.04 -14.58
N TYR A 73 3.72 7.32 -15.88
CA TYR A 73 4.79 7.91 -16.67
C TYR A 73 5.30 9.22 -16.06
N ASP A 74 4.42 10.06 -15.51
CA ASP A 74 4.78 11.31 -14.80
C ASP A 74 5.64 11.05 -13.54
N ASP A 75 5.38 9.95 -12.83
CA ASP A 75 6.18 9.55 -11.68
C ASP A 75 7.59 9.17 -12.13
N VAL A 76 7.70 8.37 -13.19
CA VAL A 76 8.99 7.96 -13.80
C VAL A 76 9.76 9.18 -14.30
N GLU A 77 9.09 10.11 -14.99
CA GLU A 77 9.70 11.36 -15.47
C GLU A 77 10.25 12.18 -14.30
N THR A 78 9.47 12.35 -13.23
CA THR A 78 9.88 13.07 -12.03
C THR A 78 11.09 12.41 -11.36
N LEU A 79 11.12 11.08 -11.28
CA LEU A 79 12.24 10.30 -10.73
C LEU A 79 13.51 10.46 -11.57
N ILE A 80 13.39 10.42 -12.89
CA ILE A 80 14.52 10.63 -13.82
C ILE A 80 15.04 12.06 -13.71
N ILE A 81 14.18 13.08 -13.60
CA ILE A 81 14.59 14.48 -13.43
C ILE A 81 15.35 14.67 -12.10
N LYS A 82 14.82 14.12 -11.00
CA LYS A 82 15.45 14.24 -9.67
C LYS A 82 16.84 13.58 -9.66
N THR A 83 16.95 12.37 -10.19
CA THR A 83 18.20 11.59 -10.17
C THR A 83 19.19 12.11 -11.22
N GLY A 84 18.70 12.45 -12.41
CA GLY A 84 19.49 12.89 -13.56
C GLY A 84 20.22 14.22 -13.36
N LYS A 85 19.77 15.07 -12.43
CA LYS A 85 20.49 16.31 -12.08
C LYS A 85 21.90 16.06 -11.54
N ASN A 86 22.12 14.92 -10.87
CA ASN A 86 23.41 14.57 -10.26
C ASN A 86 24.23 13.56 -11.07
N MET A 87 23.82 13.25 -12.31
CA MET A 87 24.51 12.28 -13.17
C MET A 87 25.45 12.96 -14.17
N SER A 88 26.63 12.36 -14.37
CA SER A 88 27.53 12.66 -15.49
C SER A 88 26.90 12.31 -16.84
N LYS A 89 27.51 12.79 -17.93
CA LYS A 89 27.02 12.53 -19.29
C LYS A 89 27.05 11.03 -19.62
N GLU A 90 28.10 10.33 -19.19
CA GLU A 90 28.29 8.89 -19.39
C GLU A 90 27.21 8.08 -18.66
N GLN A 91 26.91 8.44 -17.40
CA GLN A 91 25.86 7.78 -16.61
C GLN A 91 24.48 7.97 -17.24
N LYS A 92 24.19 9.15 -17.81
CA LYS A 92 22.92 9.43 -18.50
C LYS A 92 22.76 8.59 -19.76
N LEU A 93 23.81 8.49 -20.57
CA LEU A 93 23.80 7.67 -21.79
C LEU A 93 23.61 6.18 -21.46
N HIS A 94 24.27 5.69 -20.41
CA HIS A 94 24.11 4.31 -19.96
C HIS A 94 22.69 4.01 -19.47
N LEU A 95 22.06 4.93 -18.73
CA LEU A 95 20.67 4.78 -18.30
C LEU A 95 19.70 4.71 -19.49
N ILE A 96 19.89 5.57 -20.49
CA ILE A 96 19.07 5.56 -21.72
C ILE A 96 19.19 4.20 -22.43
N GLN A 97 20.42 3.69 -22.57
CA GLN A 97 20.68 2.37 -23.15
C GLN A 97 19.91 1.26 -22.41
N LEU A 98 20.02 1.20 -21.08
CA LEU A 98 19.33 0.20 -20.25
C LEU A 98 17.81 0.27 -20.40
N LEU A 99 17.23 1.47 -20.40
CA LEU A 99 15.79 1.66 -20.57
C LEU A 99 15.30 1.28 -21.99
N SER A 100 16.17 1.36 -22.99
CA SER A 100 15.88 0.98 -24.38
C SER A 100 15.87 -0.54 -24.59
N GLU A 101 16.55 -1.29 -23.73
CA GLU A 101 16.76 -2.74 -23.85
C GLU A 101 15.78 -3.56 -22.98
N THR A 102 15.14 -2.95 -21.99
CA THR A 102 14.06 -3.57 -21.22
C THR A 102 12.82 -3.80 -22.08
N LYS A 103 12.48 -5.07 -22.26
CA LYS A 103 11.36 -5.55 -23.09
C LYS A 103 10.09 -5.77 -22.28
#